data_AF-A0A916J574-F1
#
_entry.id   AF-A0A916J574-F1
#
_cell.length_a   1.000
_cell.length_b   1.000
_cell.length_c   1.000
_cell.angle_alpha   90.00
_cell.angle_beta   90.00
_cell.angle_gamma   90.00
#
_symmetry.space_group_name_H-M   'P 1'
#
loop_
_entity.id
_entity.type
_entity.pdbx_description
1 polymer ?
#
loop_
_entity_poly.entity_id
_entity_poly.type
_entity_poly.pdbx_seq_one_letter_code
_entity_poly.pdbx_strand_id
1 'polypeptide(L)'
;MAIQISGGGSQIKRHSYQQNAEINVTPFVDVILVLLIIFMVVAPLSMVDVPVDLPPNAAAPTPPPLEPIYISVQKNGTVYIQNDRSDLHQLIAELQARTQGNHEVRLFVRGDRHAEYGQLMAVMTALQAGGYTKIGLLTEEVAEQ
;
A
#
# COMPACT_ATOMS: atom_id res chain seq x y z
N MET A 1 -4.40 89.52 69.89
CA MET A 1 -4.38 88.04 69.91
C MET A 1 -4.82 87.57 68.54
N ALA A 2 -3.90 87.06 67.73
CA ALA A 2 -4.17 86.53 66.40
C ALA A 2 -3.84 85.04 66.39
N ILE A 3 -4.79 84.25 65.90
CA ILE A 3 -4.70 82.79 65.72
C ILE A 3 -3.80 82.53 64.52
N GLN A 4 -2.85 81.60 64.63
CA GLN A 4 -2.17 81.04 63.47
C GLN A 4 -2.35 79.53 63.44
N ILE A 5 -3.13 79.10 62.45
CA ILE A 5 -3.47 77.73 62.11
C ILE A 5 -2.20 77.03 61.61
N SER A 6 -1.73 76.05 62.37
CA SER A 6 -0.73 75.08 61.91
C SER A 6 -1.44 74.05 61.02
N GLY A 7 -1.45 74.31 59.72
CA GLY A 7 -1.90 73.37 58.70
C GLY A 7 -0.87 72.26 58.51
N GLY A 8 -1.10 71.10 59.12
CA GLY A 8 -0.36 69.88 58.83
C GLY A 8 -0.73 69.33 57.46
N GLY A 9 0.02 69.73 56.42
CA GLY A 9 -0.07 69.14 55.09
C GLY A 9 0.58 67.76 55.05
N SER A 10 -0.23 66.71 55.06
CA SER A 10 0.19 65.34 54.77
C SER A 10 0.73 65.25 53.34
N GLN A 11 2.05 65.06 53.18
CA GLN A 11 2.66 64.82 51.87
C GLN A 11 2.40 63.37 51.43
N ILE A 12 1.45 63.18 50.52
CA ILE A 12 1.22 61.91 49.83
C ILE A 12 2.34 61.71 48.80
N LYS A 13 3.32 60.86 49.10
CA LYS A 13 4.31 60.39 48.13
C LYS A 13 3.65 59.44 47.13
N ARG A 14 3.45 59.88 45.89
CA ARG A 14 3.03 59.04 44.77
C ARG A 14 4.24 58.21 44.30
N HIS A 15 4.18 56.89 44.50
CA HIS A 15 5.13 55.96 43.89
C HIS A 15 4.76 55.80 42.41
N SER A 16 5.59 56.32 41.51
CA SER A 16 5.48 56.00 40.08
C SER A 16 5.99 54.58 39.86
N TYR A 17 5.12 53.66 39.46
CA TYR A 17 5.54 52.37 38.95
C TYR A 17 6.19 52.57 37.58
N GLN A 18 7.51 52.41 37.50
CA GLN A 18 8.20 52.26 36.22
C GLN A 18 8.01 50.82 35.75
N GLN A 19 7.32 50.66 34.62
CA GLN A 19 7.06 49.36 34.01
C GLN A 19 8.31 48.95 33.23
N ASN A 20 9.07 47.99 33.76
CA ASN A 20 10.25 47.45 33.08
C ASN A 20 9.79 46.60 31.88
N ALA A 21 9.97 47.13 30.68
CA ALA A 21 9.67 46.46 29.41
C ALA A 21 10.95 45.97 28.71
N GLU A 22 11.91 45.48 29.49
CA GLU A 22 13.14 44.88 28.96
C GLU A 22 12.84 43.42 28.55
N ILE A 23 13.11 43.07 27.30
CA ILE A 23 12.96 41.70 26.82
C ILE A 23 14.13 40.87 27.38
N ASN A 24 13.82 39.85 28.18
CA ASN A 24 14.82 38.89 28.63
C ASN A 24 15.25 38.02 27.45
N VAL A 25 16.43 38.30 26.90
CA VAL A 25 17.01 37.54 25.77
C VAL A 25 17.56 36.18 26.24
N THR A 26 17.97 36.07 27.50
CA THR A 26 18.62 34.87 28.06
C THR A 26 17.73 33.61 28.01
N PRO A 27 16.44 33.64 28.39
CA PRO A 27 15.57 32.46 28.22
C PRO A 27 15.21 32.20 26.76
N PHE A 28 15.17 33.23 25.91
CA PHE A 28 14.81 33.08 24.49
C PHE A 28 15.88 32.32 23.70
N VAL A 29 17.15 32.63 23.97
CA VAL A 29 18.29 31.94 23.36
C VAL A 29 18.36 30.49 23.82
N ASP A 30 18.06 30.22 25.10
CA ASP A 30 18.04 28.86 25.65
C ASP A 30 16.99 27.97 24.96
N VAL A 31 15.77 28.48 24.78
CA VAL A 31 14.71 27.76 24.05
C VAL A 31 15.11 27.44 22.60
N ILE A 32 15.73 28.40 21.89
CA ILE A 32 16.17 28.18 20.51
C ILE A 32 17.32 27.17 20.45
N LEU A 33 18.29 27.23 21.38
CA LEU A 33 19.40 26.29 21.46
C LEU A 33 18.90 24.85 21.70
N VAL A 34 17.94 24.67 22.61
CA VAL A 34 17.33 23.36 22.87
C VAL A 34 16.67 22.79 21.62
N LEU A 35 15.94 23.61 20.85
CA LEU A 35 15.31 23.17 19.60
C LEU A 35 16.34 22.76 18.54
N LEU A 36 17.45 23.49 18.41
CA LEU A 36 18.53 23.12 17.49
C LEU A 36 19.17 21.77 17.86
N ILE A 37 19.40 21.54 19.16
CA ILE A 37 19.93 20.26 19.65
C ILE A 37 18.95 19.13 19.36
N ILE A 38 17.65 19.33 19.58
CA ILE A 38 16.62 18.32 19.25
C ILE A 38 16.67 17.97 17.76
N PHE A 39 16.69 18.95 16.86
CA PHE A 39 16.75 18.68 15.42
C PHE A 39 18.05 17.98 15.00
N MET A 40 19.19 18.36 15.58
CA MET A 40 20.47 17.69 15.34
C MET A 40 20.46 16.23 15.81
N VAL A 41 19.77 15.92 16.91
CA VAL A 41 19.73 14.59 17.54
C VAL A 41 18.64 13.68 16.96
N VAL A 42 17.59 14.20 16.35
CA VAL A 42 16.49 13.40 15.75
C VAL A 42 16.82 12.93 14.33
N ALA A 43 17.71 13.61 13.61
CA ALA A 43 18.15 13.24 12.27
C ALA A 43 19.00 11.95 12.11
N PRO A 44 19.68 11.36 13.12
CA PRO A 44 20.58 10.22 12.92
C PRO A 44 19.83 8.87 12.97
N LEU A 45 18.57 8.82 12.55
CA LEU A 45 17.92 7.54 12.25
C LEU A 45 18.36 7.06 10.87
N SER A 46 19.66 6.76 10.76
CA SER A 46 20.17 5.86 9.74
C SER A 46 19.69 4.46 10.11
N MET A 47 18.81 3.90 9.29
CA MET A 47 18.41 2.49 9.41
C MET A 47 19.68 1.64 9.29
N VAL A 48 19.95 0.83 10.30
CA VAL A 48 20.99 -0.19 10.23
C VAL A 48 20.48 -1.23 9.24
N ASP A 49 21.03 -1.23 8.03
CA ASP A 49 20.99 -2.42 7.17
C ASP A 49 21.74 -3.50 7.93
N VAL A 50 20.99 -4.36 8.62
CA VAL A 50 21.54 -5.59 9.17
C VAL A 50 21.96 -6.41 7.96
N PRO A 51 23.27 -6.69 7.73
CA PRO A 51 23.65 -7.66 6.73
C PRO A 51 23.14 -9.00 7.24
N VAL A 52 22.00 -9.44 6.72
CA VAL A 52 21.54 -10.81 6.93
C VAL A 52 22.46 -11.67 6.09
N ASP A 53 23.52 -12.20 6.71
CA ASP A 53 24.27 -13.33 6.18
C ASP A 53 23.32 -14.53 6.19
N LEU A 54 22.50 -14.64 5.14
CA LEU A 54 21.81 -15.88 4.86
C LEU A 54 22.91 -16.92 4.59
N PRO A 55 22.97 -18.03 5.33
CA PRO A 55 23.80 -19.17 4.92
C PRO A 55 23.43 -19.49 3.45
N PRO A 56 24.38 -19.92 2.60
CA PRO A 56 24.12 -20.17 1.19
C PRO A 56 22.86 -21.03 1.11
N ASN A 57 21.81 -20.38 0.62
CA ASN A 57 20.46 -20.90 0.70
C ASN A 57 20.48 -22.23 -0.05
N ALA A 58 20.46 -23.34 0.69
CA ALA A 58 20.25 -24.66 0.12
C ALA A 58 18.78 -24.85 -0.28
N ALA A 59 17.92 -23.82 -0.16
CA ALA A 59 16.67 -23.80 -0.90
C ALA A 59 17.04 -23.49 -2.35
N ALA A 60 16.86 -24.52 -3.19
CA ALA A 60 16.83 -24.38 -4.63
C ALA A 60 16.07 -23.09 -4.99
N PRO A 61 16.53 -22.30 -5.97
CA PRO A 61 15.79 -21.15 -6.46
C PRO A 61 14.35 -21.59 -6.68
N THR A 62 13.41 -20.93 -5.99
CA THR A 62 11.99 -21.17 -6.20
C THR A 62 11.77 -21.08 -7.71
N PRO A 63 11.27 -22.14 -8.37
CA PRO A 63 11.07 -22.10 -9.80
C PRO A 63 10.25 -20.85 -10.13
N PRO A 64 10.61 -20.12 -11.20
CA PRO A 64 9.89 -18.93 -11.58
C PRO A 64 8.38 -19.25 -11.62
N PRO A 65 7.52 -18.38 -11.07
CA PRO A 65 6.09 -18.63 -11.07
C PRO A 65 5.65 -18.86 -12.51
N LEU A 66 5.06 -20.04 -12.77
CA LEU A 66 4.58 -20.36 -14.11
C LEU A 66 3.59 -19.29 -14.55
N GLU A 67 3.81 -18.75 -15.74
CA GLU A 67 2.93 -17.72 -16.29
C GLU A 67 1.50 -18.25 -16.35
N PRO A 68 0.53 -17.51 -15.80
CA PRO A 68 -0.86 -17.92 -15.86
C PRO A 68 -1.36 -17.91 -17.31
N ILE A 69 -2.10 -18.95 -17.69
CA ILE A 69 -2.76 -19.01 -18.99
C ILE A 69 -4.22 -18.56 -18.81
N TYR A 70 -4.62 -17.57 -19.60
CA TYR A 70 -5.98 -17.09 -19.62
C TYR A 70 -6.79 -17.81 -20.70
N ILE A 71 -7.98 -18.26 -20.33
CA ILE A 71 -8.95 -18.91 -21.23
C ILE A 71 -10.20 -18.06 -21.22
N SER A 72 -10.56 -17.47 -22.35
CA SER A 72 -11.74 -16.62 -22.47
C SER A 72 -12.86 -17.35 -23.21
N VAL A 73 -14.08 -17.27 -22.70
CA VAL A 73 -15.28 -17.85 -23.31
C VAL A 73 -16.21 -16.72 -23.73
N GLN A 74 -16.43 -16.58 -25.04
CA GLN A 74 -17.33 -15.58 -25.60
C GLN A 74 -18.80 -16.06 -25.60
N LYS A 75 -19.74 -15.12 -25.77
CA LYS A 75 -21.19 -15.39 -25.90
C LYS A 75 -21.55 -16.49 -26.92
N ASN A 76 -20.79 -16.61 -28.01
CA ASN A 76 -21.02 -17.57 -29.08
C ASN A 76 -20.46 -18.98 -28.79
N GLY A 77 -19.88 -19.21 -27.60
CA GLY A 77 -19.22 -20.45 -27.23
C GLY A 77 -17.84 -20.65 -27.83
N THR A 78 -17.30 -19.62 -28.49
CA THR A 78 -15.91 -19.66 -28.95
C THR A 78 -14.99 -19.50 -27.74
N VAL A 79 -14.05 -20.44 -27.65
CA VAL A 79 -13.02 -20.44 -26.62
C VAL A 79 -11.76 -19.80 -27.18
N TYR A 80 -11.09 -19.00 -26.37
CA TYR A 80 -9.81 -18.39 -26.70
C TYR A 80 -8.79 -18.76 -25.64
N ILE A 81 -7.59 -19.18 -26.05
CA ILE A 81 -6.45 -19.35 -25.17
C ILE A 81 -5.54 -18.15 -25.40
N GLN A 82 -5.41 -17.29 -24.39
CA GLN A 82 -4.77 -15.97 -24.52
C GLN A 82 -5.44 -15.17 -25.64
N ASN A 83 -4.78 -15.09 -26.81
CA ASN A 83 -5.26 -14.37 -28.00
C ASN A 83 -5.61 -15.30 -29.17
N ASP A 84 -5.39 -16.61 -29.02
CA ASP A 84 -5.59 -17.58 -30.09
C ASP A 84 -6.97 -18.24 -29.96
N ARG A 85 -7.69 -18.31 -31.07
CA ARG A 85 -8.98 -19.00 -31.12
C ARG A 85 -8.76 -20.50 -31.01
N SER A 86 -9.51 -21.15 -30.13
CA SER A 86 -9.47 -22.59 -29.89
C SER A 86 -10.88 -23.17 -29.90
N ASP A 87 -10.96 -24.50 -29.90
CA ASP A 87 -12.20 -25.26 -29.79
C ASP A 87 -12.15 -26.14 -28.54
N LEU A 88 -13.29 -26.41 -27.91
CA LEU A 88 -13.41 -27.19 -26.69
C LEU A 88 -12.80 -28.60 -26.82
N HIS A 89 -12.89 -29.19 -28.02
CA HIS A 89 -12.29 -30.50 -28.32
C HIS A 89 -10.76 -30.47 -28.45
N GLN A 90 -10.19 -29.34 -28.87
CA GLN A 90 -8.74 -29.18 -29.08
C GLN A 90 -8.04 -28.48 -27.91
N LEU A 91 -8.83 -27.84 -27.03
CA LEU A 91 -8.38 -27.08 -25.87
C LEU A 91 -7.33 -27.82 -25.04
N ILE A 92 -7.54 -29.10 -24.74
CA ILE A 92 -6.62 -29.89 -23.92
C ILE A 92 -5.32 -30.18 -24.64
N ALA A 93 -5.37 -30.52 -25.93
CA ALA A 93 -4.18 -30.78 -26.73
C ALA A 93 -3.33 -29.50 -26.90
N GLU A 94 -3.98 -28.36 -27.16
CA GLU A 94 -3.32 -27.06 -27.27
C GLU A 94 -2.72 -26.61 -25.93
N LEU A 95 -3.46 -26.78 -24.82
CA LEU A 95 -2.94 -26.49 -23.50
C LEU A 95 -1.76 -27.39 -23.17
N GLN A 96 -1.82 -28.68 -23.45
CA GLN A 96 -0.72 -29.60 -23.19
C GLN A 96 0.54 -29.24 -24.00
N ALA A 97 0.37 -28.79 -25.25
CA ALA A 97 1.47 -28.30 -26.06
C ALA A 97 2.09 -27.01 -25.50
N ARG A 98 1.27 -26.08 -24.99
CA ARG A 98 1.72 -24.80 -24.41
C ARG A 98 2.34 -24.97 -23.01
N THR A 99 1.78 -25.85 -22.19
CA THR A 99 2.25 -26.13 -20.83
C THR A 99 3.37 -27.16 -20.79
N GLN A 100 3.73 -27.76 -21.92
CA GLN A 100 4.69 -28.87 -22.02
C GLN A 100 4.30 -30.05 -21.11
N GLY A 101 2.99 -30.29 -20.94
CA GLY A 101 2.46 -31.30 -20.03
C GLY A 101 2.51 -30.92 -18.55
N ASN A 102 2.78 -29.66 -18.22
CA ASN A 102 2.78 -29.19 -16.83
C ASN A 102 1.36 -28.84 -16.36
N HIS A 103 0.78 -29.70 -15.52
CA HIS A 103 -0.55 -29.52 -14.94
C HIS A 103 -0.57 -28.64 -13.68
N GLU A 104 0.60 -28.21 -13.19
CA GLU A 104 0.75 -27.29 -12.05
C GLU A 104 0.54 -25.81 -12.45
N VAL A 105 0.37 -25.54 -13.74
CA VAL A 105 0.11 -24.19 -14.28
C VAL A 105 -1.24 -23.69 -13.75
N ARG A 106 -1.27 -22.43 -13.33
CA ARG A 106 -2.53 -21.77 -12.95
C ARG A 106 -3.28 -21.35 -14.20
N LEU A 107 -4.46 -21.92 -14.41
CA LEU A 107 -5.36 -21.54 -15.49
C LEU A 107 -6.39 -20.56 -14.97
N PHE A 108 -6.67 -19.53 -15.74
CA PHE A 108 -7.67 -18.52 -15.41
C PHE A 108 -8.75 -18.49 -16.47
N VAL A 109 -9.97 -18.88 -16.11
CA VAL A 109 -11.12 -18.88 -17.02
C VAL A 109 -11.88 -17.57 -16.86
N ARG A 110 -12.02 -16.81 -17.94
CA ARG A 110 -12.83 -15.59 -18.03
C ARG A 110 -14.06 -15.89 -18.88
N GLY A 111 -15.24 -15.70 -18.30
CA GLY A 111 -16.49 -15.73 -19.06
C GLY A 111 -16.92 -14.31 -19.43
N ASP A 112 -17.33 -14.09 -20.68
CA ASP A 112 -18.12 -12.92 -21.04
C ASP A 112 -19.42 -12.91 -20.20
N ARG A 113 -19.89 -11.72 -19.83
CA ARG A 113 -21.15 -11.51 -19.10
C ARG A 113 -22.35 -12.18 -19.77
N HIS A 114 -22.32 -12.30 -21.10
CA HIS A 114 -23.37 -12.93 -21.88
C HIS A 114 -23.06 -14.38 -22.29
N ALA A 115 -21.95 -14.96 -21.83
CA ALA A 115 -21.65 -16.36 -22.08
C ALA A 115 -22.66 -17.26 -21.38
N GLU A 116 -23.07 -18.33 -22.06
CA GLU A 116 -23.94 -19.33 -21.44
C GLU A 116 -23.19 -20.04 -20.33
N TYR A 117 -23.78 -20.06 -19.13
CA TYR A 117 -23.21 -20.74 -17.97
C TYR A 117 -22.88 -22.21 -18.24
N GLY A 118 -23.71 -22.90 -19.05
CA GLY A 118 -23.46 -24.28 -19.45
C GLY A 118 -22.17 -24.46 -20.24
N GLN A 119 -21.83 -23.52 -21.13
CA GLN A 119 -20.61 -23.56 -21.92
C GLN A 119 -19.38 -23.30 -21.04
N LEU A 120 -19.48 -22.37 -20.09
CA LEU A 120 -18.43 -22.12 -19.11
C LEU A 120 -18.14 -23.38 -18.27
N MET A 121 -19.19 -24.07 -17.81
CA MET A 121 -19.06 -25.32 -17.06
C MET A 121 -18.52 -26.47 -17.89
N ALA A 122 -18.86 -26.54 -19.19
CA ALA A 122 -18.29 -27.52 -20.10
C ALA A 122 -16.76 -27.30 -20.25
N VAL A 123 -16.32 -26.05 -20.39
CA VAL A 123 -14.88 -25.71 -20.43
C VAL A 123 -14.19 -26.10 -19.12
N MET A 124 -14.75 -25.73 -17.97
CA MET A 124 -14.19 -26.10 -16.66
C MET A 124 -14.06 -27.62 -16.49
N THR A 125 -15.08 -28.37 -16.91
CA THR A 125 -15.09 -29.83 -16.86
C THR A 125 -14.04 -30.43 -17.79
N ALA A 126 -13.89 -29.89 -19.01
CA ALA A 126 -12.86 -30.31 -19.94
C ALA A 126 -11.45 -30.09 -19.37
N LEU A 127 -11.19 -28.92 -18.79
CA LEU A 127 -9.91 -28.60 -18.15
C LEU A 127 -9.59 -29.53 -16.98
N GLN A 128 -10.58 -29.83 -16.15
CA GLN A 128 -10.43 -30.75 -15.04
C GLN A 128 -10.20 -32.20 -15.50
N ALA A 129 -10.90 -32.64 -16.56
CA ALA A 129 -10.66 -33.94 -17.20
C ALA A 129 -9.26 -34.04 -17.83
N GLY A 130 -8.71 -32.91 -18.29
CA GLY A 130 -7.32 -32.79 -18.76
C GLY A 130 -6.26 -32.80 -17.65
N GLY A 131 -6.66 -32.90 -16.38
CA GLY A 131 -5.73 -32.99 -15.24
C GLY A 131 -5.29 -31.66 -14.65
N TYR A 132 -5.84 -30.53 -15.11
CA TYR A 132 -5.54 -29.21 -14.53
C TYR A 132 -6.35 -29.00 -13.26
N THR A 133 -5.65 -28.86 -12.13
CA THR A 133 -6.27 -28.73 -10.80
C THR A 133 -6.33 -27.29 -10.28
N LYS A 134 -5.44 -26.42 -10.77
CA LYS A 134 -5.33 -25.02 -10.35
C LYS A 134 -6.09 -24.11 -11.32
N ILE A 135 -7.42 -24.20 -11.32
CA ILE A 135 -8.30 -23.39 -12.16
C ILE A 135 -8.91 -22.25 -11.32
N GLY A 136 -8.67 -21.00 -11.72
CA GLY A 136 -9.29 -19.81 -11.17
C GLY A 136 -10.35 -19.26 -12.11
N LEU A 137 -11.48 -18.81 -11.58
CA LEU A 137 -12.50 -18.10 -12.35
C LEU A 137 -12.29 -16.60 -12.18
N LEU A 138 -12.22 -15.87 -13.29
CA LEU A 138 -12.25 -14.42 -13.33
C LEU A 138 -13.63 -13.99 -13.82
N THR A 139 -14.38 -13.34 -12.94
CA THR A 139 -15.53 -12.54 -13.35
C THR A 139 -15.02 -11.15 -13.68
N GLU A 140 -15.38 -10.60 -14.82
CA GLU A 140 -15.23 -9.15 -14.99
C GLU A 140 -16.13 -8.48 -13.95
N GLU A 141 -15.54 -7.81 -12.97
CA GLU A 141 -16.27 -6.89 -12.12
C GLU A 141 -16.83 -5.82 -13.04
N VAL A 142 -18.15 -5.64 -12.95
CA VAL A 142 -18.81 -4.49 -13.53
C VAL A 142 -18.32 -3.33 -12.67
N ALA A 143 -17.27 -2.65 -13.12
CA ALA A 143 -16.93 -1.36 -12.58
C ALA A 143 -18.13 -0.46 -12.87
N GLU A 144 -19.03 -0.34 -11.89
CA GLU A 144 -20.03 0.72 -11.86
C GLU A 144 -19.24 2.03 -11.83
N GLN A 145 -19.14 2.68 -12.98
CA GLN A 145 -18.64 4.04 -13.14
C GLN A 145 -19.76 5.03 -12.85
#